data_AF-A0A392NAB8-F1
#
_entry.id   AF-A0A392NAB8-F1
#
_cell.length_a   1.000
_cell.length_b   1.000
_cell.length_c   1.000
_cell.angle_alpha   90.00
_cell.angle_beta   90.00
_cell.angle_gamma   90.00
#
_symmetry.space_group_name_H-M   'P 1'
#
loop_
_entity.id
_entity.type
_entity.pdbx_description
1 polymer ?
#
loop_
_entity_poly.entity_id
_entity_poly.type
_entity_poly.pdbx_seq_one_letter_code
_entity_poly.pdbx_strand_id
1 'polypeptide(L)'
;MYKQALELLSQALEVWPNANVKFNYLEKLLSSIQPSQAKDPSTALAQGLDVMNRVLEKQPHLFIRNNINQISQILEPCFKHKLLDAGKSFCSLLRMICVAFPQEAASTPPDVKLLYQKVDDLIQKNVTTVTAPQTSSDDNNAGAISFLLLVIKTLTEVQRNFIDPLVLVRLLQRLQRDMGSSAGSHIRQ
;
A
#
# COMPACT_ATOMS: atom_id res chain seq x y z
N MET A 1 -21.06 -2.71 -13.76
CA MET A 1 -21.59 -3.23 -12.48
C MET A 1 -20.73 -2.84 -11.27
N TYR A 2 -19.41 -3.09 -11.25
CA TYR A 2 -18.55 -2.77 -10.09
C TYR A 2 -18.58 -1.28 -9.64
N LYS A 3 -18.37 -0.32 -10.56
CA LYS A 3 -18.40 1.11 -10.23
C LYS A 3 -19.74 1.58 -9.67
N GLN A 4 -20.84 1.08 -10.24
CA GLN A 4 -22.19 1.40 -9.78
C GLN A 4 -22.45 0.85 -8.37
N ALA A 5 -21.90 -0.32 -8.02
CA ALA A 5 -21.98 -0.84 -6.66
C ALA A 5 -21.22 0.04 -5.66
N LEU A 6 -20.06 0.61 -6.05
CA LEU A 6 -19.32 1.56 -5.21
C LEU A 6 -20.10 2.88 -5.02
N GLU A 7 -20.79 3.35 -6.06
CA GLU A 7 -21.66 4.53 -5.97
C GLU A 7 -22.85 4.29 -5.04
N LEU A 8 -23.51 3.14 -5.15
CA LEU A 8 -24.61 2.77 -4.25
C LEU A 8 -24.12 2.61 -2.80
N LEU A 9 -22.94 2.04 -2.59
CA LEU A 9 -22.32 1.99 -1.25
C LEU A 9 -22.09 3.40 -0.69
N SER A 10 -21.58 4.30 -1.52
CA SER A 10 -21.38 5.71 -1.17
C SER A 10 -22.68 6.37 -0.72
N GLN A 11 -23.75 6.19 -1.50
CA GLN A 11 -25.08 6.75 -1.20
C GLN A 11 -25.68 6.13 0.07
N ALA A 12 -25.53 4.83 0.27
CA ALA A 12 -25.99 4.17 1.48
C ALA A 12 -25.29 4.72 2.74
N LEU A 13 -23.99 5.00 2.65
CA LEU A 13 -23.22 5.59 3.75
C LEU A 13 -23.53 7.07 3.99
N GLU A 14 -24.07 7.79 2.99
CA GLU A 14 -24.60 9.14 3.21
C GLU A 14 -25.88 9.12 4.05
N VAL A 15 -26.74 8.11 3.85
CA VAL A 15 -27.97 7.92 4.63
C VAL A 15 -27.67 7.34 6.01
N TRP A 16 -26.69 6.44 6.11
CA TRP A 16 -26.29 5.79 7.37
C TRP A 16 -24.80 6.01 7.68
N PRO A 17 -24.39 7.23 8.09
CA PRO A 17 -22.98 7.57 8.29
C PRO A 17 -22.29 6.80 9.42
N ASN A 18 -23.07 6.29 10.38
CA ASN A 18 -22.59 5.52 11.52
C ASN A 18 -22.76 4.00 11.34
N ALA A 19 -23.09 3.53 10.15
CA ALA A 19 -23.22 2.10 9.87
C ALA A 19 -21.87 1.40 10.03
N ASN A 20 -21.84 0.36 10.85
CA ASN A 20 -20.64 -0.45 11.05
C ASN A 20 -20.39 -1.35 9.83
N VAL A 21 -19.50 -0.92 8.94
CA VAL A 21 -19.07 -1.71 7.79
C VAL A 21 -17.96 -2.68 8.22
N LYS A 22 -18.24 -3.98 8.12
CA LYS A 22 -17.28 -5.07 8.42
C LYS A 22 -16.60 -5.57 7.16
N PHE A 23 -15.29 -5.79 7.24
CA PHE A 23 -14.46 -6.18 6.10
C PHE A 23 -14.02 -7.66 6.07
N ASN A 24 -14.94 -8.59 6.38
CA ASN A 24 -14.62 -10.02 6.54
C ASN A 24 -14.42 -10.79 5.21
N TYR A 25 -14.98 -10.28 4.11
CA TYR A 25 -14.96 -10.99 2.82
C TYR A 25 -13.58 -10.98 2.16
N LEU A 26 -12.87 -9.84 2.27
CA LEU A 26 -11.52 -9.72 1.73
C LEU A 26 -10.54 -10.67 2.43
N GLU A 27 -10.67 -10.86 3.74
CA GLU A 27 -9.82 -11.78 4.50
C GLU A 27 -9.95 -13.20 3.95
N LYS A 28 -11.19 -13.69 3.76
CA LYS A 28 -11.46 -14.98 3.10
C LYS A 28 -10.89 -15.03 1.69
N LEU A 29 -11.03 -13.94 0.95
CA LEU A 29 -10.55 -13.86 -0.42
C LEU A 29 -9.02 -13.92 -0.46
N LEU A 30 -8.33 -13.18 0.40
CA LEU A 30 -6.87 -13.18 0.53
C LEU A 30 -6.33 -14.53 1.04
N SER A 31 -7.03 -15.18 1.97
CA SER A 31 -6.69 -16.54 2.42
C SER A 31 -6.91 -17.59 1.33
N SER A 32 -7.84 -17.36 0.39
CA SER A 32 -8.13 -18.28 -0.71
C SER A 32 -7.19 -18.15 -1.91
N ILE A 33 -6.26 -17.19 -1.88
CA ILE A 33 -5.22 -17.03 -2.92
C ILE A 33 -4.25 -18.22 -2.79
N GLN A 34 -4.63 -19.36 -3.38
CA GLN A 34 -3.72 -20.46 -3.66
C GLN A 34 -2.91 -20.15 -4.92
N PRO A 35 -1.62 -20.52 -5.01
CA PRO A 35 -0.78 -20.27 -6.19
C PRO A 35 -1.30 -20.90 -7.50
N SER A 36 -2.28 -21.81 -7.42
CA SER A 36 -2.66 -22.74 -8.48
C SER A 36 -3.99 -22.44 -9.20
N GLN A 37 -4.74 -21.41 -8.82
CA GLN A 37 -6.02 -21.08 -9.49
C GLN A 37 -5.97 -19.75 -10.24
N ALA A 38 -6.31 -19.82 -11.53
CA ALA A 38 -6.10 -18.84 -12.60
C ALA A 38 -6.95 -17.54 -12.53
N LYS A 39 -7.28 -17.02 -11.33
CA LYS A 39 -7.87 -15.69 -11.16
C LYS A 39 -6.85 -14.80 -10.48
N ASP A 40 -6.39 -13.78 -11.18
CA ASP A 40 -5.25 -12.96 -10.76
C ASP A 40 -5.50 -12.33 -9.37
N PRO A 41 -4.78 -12.76 -8.31
CA PRO A 41 -4.97 -12.27 -6.94
C PRO A 41 -4.83 -10.75 -6.81
N SER A 42 -4.14 -10.14 -7.78
CA SER A 42 -3.99 -8.71 -7.95
C SER A 42 -5.32 -7.96 -7.99
N THR A 43 -6.27 -8.47 -8.76
CA THR A 43 -7.50 -7.76 -9.13
C THR A 43 -8.45 -7.72 -7.95
N ALA A 44 -8.52 -8.81 -7.20
CA ALA A 44 -9.40 -8.89 -6.05
C ALA A 44 -8.86 -8.09 -4.86
N LEU A 45 -7.53 -8.03 -4.68
CA LEU A 45 -6.91 -7.12 -3.73
C LEU A 45 -7.19 -5.65 -4.11
N ALA A 46 -7.00 -5.28 -5.38
CA ALA A 46 -7.28 -3.92 -5.87
C ALA A 46 -8.76 -3.52 -5.65
N GLN A 47 -9.70 -4.40 -6.02
CA GLN A 47 -11.13 -4.15 -5.81
C GLN A 47 -11.50 -4.06 -4.32
N GLY A 48 -10.85 -4.86 -3.49
CA GLY A 48 -11.01 -4.80 -2.05
C GLY A 48 -10.56 -3.46 -1.47
N LEU A 49 -9.37 -2.99 -1.87
CA LEU A 49 -8.84 -1.68 -1.49
C LEU A 49 -9.76 -0.54 -1.97
N ASP A 50 -10.28 -0.62 -3.18
CA ASP A 50 -11.24 0.37 -3.73
C ASP A 50 -12.54 0.44 -2.90
N VAL A 51 -13.05 -0.70 -2.44
CA VAL A 51 -14.22 -0.73 -1.53
C VAL A 51 -13.85 -0.12 -0.17
N MET A 52 -12.67 -0.44 0.39
CA MET A 52 -12.21 0.17 1.66
C MET A 52 -12.10 1.69 1.52
N ASN A 53 -11.49 2.16 0.43
CA ASN A 53 -11.34 3.57 0.14
C ASN A 53 -12.69 4.28 0.06
N ARG A 54 -13.67 3.66 -0.60
CA ARG A 54 -15.02 4.23 -0.70
C ARG A 54 -15.69 4.39 0.67
N VAL A 55 -15.48 3.46 1.59
CA VAL A 55 -16.00 3.56 2.96
C VAL A 55 -15.26 4.64 3.75
N LEU A 56 -13.93 4.71 3.60
CA LEU A 56 -13.08 5.72 4.25
C LEU A 56 -13.40 7.15 3.82
N GLU A 57 -13.78 7.37 2.56
CA GLU A 57 -14.23 8.68 2.07
C GLU A 57 -15.44 9.21 2.85
N LYS A 58 -16.27 8.32 3.40
CA LYS A 58 -17.51 8.69 4.12
C LYS A 58 -17.38 8.67 5.63
N GLN A 59 -16.65 7.71 6.17
CA GLN A 59 -16.56 7.49 7.63
C GLN A 59 -15.14 7.08 8.08
N PRO A 60 -14.11 7.93 7.87
CA PRO A 60 -12.72 7.55 8.03
C PRO A 60 -12.38 7.09 9.46
N HIS A 61 -12.77 7.87 10.47
CA HIS A 61 -12.45 7.56 11.86
C HIS A 61 -13.16 6.30 12.36
N LEU A 62 -14.45 6.12 12.04
CA LEU A 62 -15.25 4.98 12.49
C LEU A 62 -14.76 3.69 11.83
N PHE A 63 -14.54 3.72 10.52
CA PHE A 63 -14.09 2.54 9.78
C PHE A 63 -12.71 2.05 10.24
N ILE A 64 -11.76 2.97 10.41
CA ILE A 64 -10.40 2.63 10.86
C ILE A 64 -10.43 2.00 12.26
N ARG A 65 -11.15 2.61 13.21
CA ARG A 65 -11.25 2.09 14.58
C ARG A 65 -11.84 0.68 14.61
N ASN A 66 -12.85 0.41 13.79
CA ASN A 66 -13.55 -0.87 13.80
C ASN A 66 -12.81 -1.98 13.03
N ASN A 67 -11.92 -1.61 12.11
CA ASN A 67 -11.27 -2.56 11.19
C ASN A 67 -9.73 -2.49 11.22
N ILE A 68 -9.13 -1.96 12.30
CA ILE A 68 -7.68 -1.73 12.37
C ILE A 68 -6.86 -3.01 12.15
N ASN A 69 -7.35 -4.14 12.65
CA ASN A 69 -6.69 -5.43 12.49
C ASN A 69 -6.70 -5.90 11.03
N GLN A 70 -7.84 -5.77 10.34
CA GLN A 70 -7.98 -6.12 8.93
C GLN A 70 -7.14 -5.20 8.05
N ILE A 71 -7.09 -3.90 8.36
CA ILE A 71 -6.20 -2.94 7.70
C ILE A 71 -4.74 -3.35 7.92
N SER A 72 -4.35 -3.77 9.13
CA SER A 72 -2.99 -4.24 9.40
C SER A 72 -2.62 -5.51 8.63
N GLN A 73 -3.56 -6.45 8.47
CA GLN A 73 -3.35 -7.69 7.72
C GLN A 73 -3.22 -7.46 6.21
N ILE A 74 -3.91 -6.47 5.64
CA ILE A 74 -3.85 -6.22 4.18
C ILE A 74 -2.54 -5.59 3.72
N LEU A 75 -1.78 -4.96 4.62
CA LEU A 75 -0.52 -4.30 4.28
C LEU A 75 0.47 -5.28 3.61
N GLU A 76 0.68 -6.45 4.19
CA GLU A 76 1.64 -7.44 3.68
C GLU A 76 1.33 -7.91 2.25
N PRO A 77 0.10 -8.35 1.93
CA PRO A 77 -0.31 -8.65 0.56
C PRO A 77 -0.09 -7.50 -0.43
N CYS A 78 -0.28 -6.24 -0.01
CA CYS A 78 -0.05 -5.08 -0.88
C CYS A 78 1.42 -4.93 -1.26
N PHE A 79 2.33 -5.07 -0.29
CA PHE A 79 3.77 -5.04 -0.55
C PHE A 79 4.28 -6.30 -1.28
N LYS A 80 3.65 -7.46 -1.09
CA LYS A 80 4.06 -8.72 -1.71
C LYS A 80 3.73 -8.78 -3.21
N HIS A 81 2.52 -8.39 -3.58
CA HIS A 81 2.09 -8.49 -4.98
C HIS A 81 2.63 -7.35 -5.85
N LYS A 82 3.07 -6.22 -5.28
CA LYS A 82 3.83 -5.15 -5.96
C LYS A 82 3.16 -4.61 -7.24
N LEU A 83 1.82 -4.60 -7.25
CA LEU A 83 1.04 -4.24 -8.44
C LEU A 83 0.83 -2.73 -8.49
N LEU A 84 1.15 -2.10 -9.62
CA LEU A 84 0.94 -0.67 -9.82
C LEU A 84 -0.55 -0.28 -9.74
N ASP A 85 -1.44 -1.12 -10.26
CA ASP A 85 -2.89 -0.86 -10.24
C ASP A 85 -3.46 -0.89 -8.81
N ALA A 86 -3.12 -1.90 -8.02
CA ALA A 86 -3.45 -1.93 -6.59
C ALA A 86 -2.69 -0.86 -5.79
N GLY A 87 -1.53 -0.42 -6.29
CA GLY A 87 -0.67 0.57 -5.64
C GLY A 87 -1.33 1.93 -5.48
N LYS A 88 -2.14 2.37 -6.45
CA LYS A 88 -2.90 3.63 -6.32
C LYS A 88 -3.96 3.53 -5.23
N SER A 89 -4.73 2.46 -5.20
CA SER A 89 -5.76 2.24 -4.19
C SER A 89 -5.15 2.05 -2.80
N PHE A 90 -4.01 1.36 -2.71
CA PHE A 90 -3.25 1.22 -1.46
C PHE A 90 -2.70 2.57 -0.98
N CYS A 91 -2.15 3.39 -1.87
CA CYS A 91 -1.70 4.74 -1.54
C CYS A 91 -2.86 5.63 -1.07
N SER A 92 -4.03 5.55 -1.71
CA SER A 92 -5.23 6.27 -1.27
C SER A 92 -5.64 5.86 0.15
N LEU A 93 -5.61 4.56 0.45
CA LEU A 93 -5.87 4.02 1.79
C LEU A 93 -4.92 4.63 2.83
N LEU A 94 -3.61 4.55 2.59
CA LEU A 94 -2.59 5.10 3.49
C LEU A 94 -2.78 6.62 3.68
N ARG A 95 -3.04 7.36 2.59
CA ARG A 95 -3.30 8.80 2.63
C ARG A 95 -4.48 9.12 3.55
N MET A 96 -5.62 8.46 3.36
CA MET A 96 -6.81 8.72 4.16
C MET A 96 -6.61 8.35 5.63
N ILE A 97 -5.88 7.28 5.92
CA ILE A 97 -5.52 6.91 7.30
C ILE A 97 -4.65 8.01 7.93
N CYS A 98 -3.62 8.50 7.25
CA CYS A 98 -2.75 9.57 7.73
C CYS A 98 -3.48 10.91 7.91
N VAL A 99 -4.45 11.24 7.05
CA VAL A 99 -5.28 12.45 7.18
C VAL A 99 -6.24 12.33 8.36
N ALA A 100 -6.85 11.16 8.55
CA ALA A 100 -7.77 10.92 9.65
C ALA A 100 -7.07 10.81 11.01
N PHE A 101 -5.85 10.27 11.06
CA PHE A 101 -5.09 10.08 12.29
C PHE A 101 -3.64 10.54 12.14
N PRO A 102 -3.35 11.85 12.18
CA PRO A 102 -1.98 12.34 12.03
C PRO A 102 -1.01 11.70 13.04
N GLN A 103 0.15 11.19 12.61
CA GLN A 103 1.05 10.41 13.46
C GLN A 103 1.55 11.19 14.69
N GLU A 104 1.80 12.49 14.50
CA GLU A 104 2.27 13.41 15.56
C GLU A 104 1.14 13.92 16.47
N ALA A 105 -0.13 13.65 16.14
CA ALA A 105 -1.25 14.09 16.97
C ALA A 105 -1.35 13.26 18.25
N ALA A 106 -1.47 13.93 19.40
CA ALA A 106 -1.68 13.29 20.70
C ALA A 106 -2.97 12.45 20.75
N SER A 107 -3.95 12.78 19.91
CA SER A 107 -5.23 12.07 19.78
C SER A 107 -5.16 10.76 19.01
N THR A 108 -4.00 10.42 18.42
CA THR A 108 -3.86 9.22 17.59
C THR A 108 -3.81 7.95 18.46
N PRO A 109 -4.75 7.00 18.26
CA PRO A 109 -4.82 5.79 19.07
C PRO A 109 -3.55 4.92 18.97
N PRO A 110 -3.19 4.18 20.04
CA PRO A 110 -2.02 3.29 20.04
C PRO A 110 -2.01 2.27 18.90
N ASP A 111 -3.16 1.66 18.58
CA ASP A 111 -3.26 0.66 17.51
C ASP A 111 -2.99 1.26 16.12
N VAL A 112 -3.33 2.54 15.92
CA VAL A 112 -3.01 3.26 14.68
C VAL A 112 -1.51 3.58 14.62
N LYS A 113 -0.87 3.88 15.77
CA LYS A 113 0.60 4.03 15.82
C LYS A 113 1.32 2.71 15.49
N LEU A 114 0.81 1.58 15.98
CA LEU A 114 1.31 0.25 15.62
C LEU A 114 1.13 -0.04 14.13
N LEU A 115 0.03 0.40 13.53
CA LEU A 115 -0.16 0.31 12.08
C LEU A 115 0.92 1.09 11.33
N TYR A 116 1.25 2.32 11.75
CA TYR A 116 2.33 3.10 11.14
C TYR A 116 3.69 2.43 11.29
N GLN A 117 4.00 1.87 12.47
CA GLN A 117 5.23 1.10 12.66
C GLN A 117 5.31 -0.07 11.68
N LYS A 118 4.21 -0.81 11.49
CA LYS A 118 4.16 -1.93 10.55
C LYS A 118 4.37 -1.46 9.09
N VAL A 119 3.84 -0.30 8.71
CA VAL A 119 4.07 0.29 7.38
C VAL A 119 5.56 0.61 7.21
N ASP A 120 6.20 1.24 8.18
CA ASP A 120 7.64 1.53 8.14
C ASP A 120 8.47 0.25 8.04
N ASP A 121 8.20 -0.75 8.88
CA ASP A 121 8.89 -2.05 8.85
C ASP A 121 8.79 -2.73 7.46
N LEU A 122 7.60 -2.66 6.84
CA LEU A 122 7.39 -3.20 5.49
C LEU A 122 8.17 -2.44 4.43
N ILE A 123 8.25 -1.11 4.53
CA ILE A 123 9.05 -0.27 3.65
C ILE A 123 10.54 -0.64 3.82
N GLN A 124 11.06 -0.66 5.04
CA GLN A 124 12.46 -0.99 5.32
C GLN A 124 12.84 -2.39 4.82
N LYS A 125 11.96 -3.38 5.04
CA LYS A 125 12.15 -4.75 4.55
C LYS A 125 12.26 -4.81 3.02
N ASN A 126 11.36 -4.13 2.33
CA ASN A 126 11.37 -4.10 0.86
C ASN A 126 12.55 -3.30 0.31
N VAL A 127 12.91 -2.17 0.94
CA VAL A 127 14.11 -1.38 0.59
C VAL A 127 15.36 -2.23 0.72
N THR A 128 15.51 -2.97 1.82
CA THR A 128 16.63 -3.89 2.05
C THR A 128 16.70 -4.96 0.95
N THR A 129 15.54 -5.51 0.57
CA THR A 129 15.44 -6.54 -0.48
C THR A 129 15.88 -6.01 -1.85
N VAL A 130 15.42 -4.81 -2.25
CA VAL A 130 15.73 -4.25 -3.59
C VAL A 130 17.12 -3.61 -3.67
N THR A 131 17.70 -3.21 -2.54
CA THR A 131 19.04 -2.58 -2.47
C THR A 131 20.18 -3.58 -2.25
N ALA A 132 19.85 -4.82 -1.85
CA ALA A 132 20.81 -5.90 -1.72
C ALA A 132 21.64 -6.09 -3.01
N PRO A 133 22.93 -6.48 -2.91
CA PRO A 133 23.73 -6.81 -4.08
C PRO A 133 23.15 -8.05 -4.78
N GLN A 134 22.42 -7.86 -5.87
CA GLN A 134 21.88 -8.95 -6.70
C GLN A 134 22.80 -9.21 -7.89
N THR A 135 23.02 -10.48 -8.24
CA THR A 135 23.88 -10.92 -9.35
C THR A 135 23.15 -11.05 -10.69
N SER A 136 21.82 -10.94 -10.72
CA SER A 136 21.00 -11.02 -11.93
C SER A 136 20.21 -9.74 -12.19
N SER A 137 20.15 -9.37 -13.47
CA SER A 137 19.32 -8.29 -14.01
C SER A 137 17.86 -8.75 -14.09
N ASP A 138 17.19 -8.85 -12.95
CA ASP A 138 15.76 -9.19 -12.93
C ASP A 138 14.92 -7.91 -13.14
N ASP A 139 14.17 -7.86 -14.25
CA ASP A 139 13.17 -6.81 -14.57
C ASP A 139 12.17 -6.55 -13.42
N ASN A 140 12.02 -7.53 -12.52
CA ASN A 140 11.14 -7.50 -11.37
C ASN A 140 11.52 -6.43 -10.31
N ASN A 141 12.77 -5.94 -10.32
CA ASN A 141 13.23 -4.93 -9.35
C ASN A 141 12.75 -3.52 -9.69
N ALA A 142 12.61 -3.16 -10.97
CA ALA A 142 12.20 -1.81 -11.37
C ALA A 142 10.74 -1.51 -10.95
N GLY A 143 9.85 -2.49 -11.09
CA GLY A 143 8.47 -2.40 -10.61
C GLY A 143 8.39 -2.25 -9.09
N ALA A 144 9.22 -3.00 -8.35
CA ALA A 144 9.30 -2.93 -6.89
C ALA A 144 9.79 -1.56 -6.40
N ILE A 145 10.85 -1.02 -7.02
CA ILE A 145 11.37 0.32 -6.69
C ILE A 145 10.33 1.40 -7.02
N SER A 146 9.67 1.30 -8.18
CA SER A 146 8.61 2.24 -8.57
C SER A 146 7.43 2.24 -7.59
N PHE A 147 6.98 1.05 -7.18
CA PHE A 147 5.94 0.91 -6.16
C PHE A 147 6.37 1.49 -4.81
N LEU A 148 7.58 1.20 -4.34
CA LEU A 148 8.13 1.76 -3.10
C LEU A 148 8.18 3.29 -3.13
N LEU A 149 8.70 3.87 -4.22
CA LEU A 149 8.75 5.32 -4.40
C LEU A 149 7.35 5.95 -4.40
N LEU A 150 6.35 5.29 -5.01
CA LEU A 150 4.97 5.74 -4.99
C LEU A 150 4.38 5.77 -3.57
N VAL A 151 4.65 4.73 -2.78
CA VAL A 151 4.23 4.65 -1.37
C VAL A 151 4.92 5.73 -0.53
N ILE A 152 6.25 5.86 -0.64
CA ILE A 152 7.03 6.87 0.09
C ILE A 152 6.58 8.28 -0.28
N LYS A 153 6.41 8.58 -1.57
CA LYS A 153 5.86 9.86 -2.05
C LYS A 153 4.51 10.14 -1.41
N THR A 154 3.60 9.16 -1.40
CA THR A 154 2.26 9.35 -0.84
C THR A 154 2.29 9.66 0.66
N LEU A 155 3.10 8.92 1.42
CA LEU A 155 3.23 9.12 2.88
C LEU A 155 3.86 10.48 3.20
N THR A 156 4.91 10.87 2.47
CA THR A 156 5.61 12.14 2.68
C THR A 156 4.78 13.37 2.28
N GLU A 157 3.84 13.23 1.35
CA GLU A 157 2.88 14.28 0.99
C GLU A 157 1.92 14.62 2.14
N VAL A 158 1.56 13.65 2.98
CA VAL A 158 0.64 13.85 4.11
C VAL A 158 1.37 14.02 5.44
N GLN A 159 2.55 13.44 5.60
CA GLN A 159 3.34 13.47 6.83
C GLN A 159 4.84 13.54 6.51
N ARG A 160 5.43 14.73 6.69
CA ARG A 160 6.81 15.02 6.27
C ARG A 160 7.87 14.11 6.90
N ASN A 161 7.66 13.69 8.15
CA ASN A 161 8.63 12.94 8.93
C ASN A 161 8.31 11.44 9.02
N PHE A 162 7.45 10.92 8.13
CA PHE A 162 7.05 9.51 8.20
C PHE A 162 8.20 8.54 7.90
N ILE A 163 9.09 8.91 6.97
CA ILE A 163 10.18 8.03 6.48
C ILE A 163 11.54 8.69 6.75
N ASP A 164 12.50 7.89 7.20
CA ASP A 164 13.90 8.29 7.29
C ASP A 164 14.45 8.66 5.89
N PRO A 165 14.96 9.90 5.68
CA PRO A 165 15.56 10.33 4.41
C PRO A 165 16.63 9.38 3.86
N LEU A 166 17.32 8.62 4.71
CA LEU A 166 18.33 7.63 4.28
C LEU A 166 17.73 6.54 3.36
N VAL A 167 16.44 6.23 3.50
CA VAL A 167 15.74 5.29 2.62
C VAL A 167 15.78 5.76 1.16
N LEU A 168 15.53 7.04 0.91
CA LEU A 168 15.57 7.61 -0.44
C LEU A 168 16.99 7.55 -1.01
N VAL A 169 18.01 7.86 -0.20
CA VAL A 169 19.41 7.78 -0.61
C VAL A 169 19.77 6.36 -1.07
N ARG A 170 19.36 5.33 -0.32
CA ARG A 170 19.61 3.92 -0.70
C ARG A 170 18.92 3.53 -2.00
N LEU A 171 17.67 3.97 -2.21
CA LEU A 171 16.94 3.70 -3.46
C LEU A 171 17.58 4.42 -4.66
N LEU A 172 18.01 5.67 -4.49
CA LEU A 172 18.70 6.42 -5.54
C LEU A 172 20.05 5.79 -5.90
N GLN A 173 20.84 5.34 -4.90
CA GLN A 173 22.09 4.61 -5.14
C GLN A 173 21.84 3.30 -5.91
N ARG A 174 20.74 2.60 -5.62
CA ARG A 174 20.36 1.39 -6.34
C ARG A 174 20.00 1.67 -7.80
N LEU A 175 19.20 2.71 -8.04
CA LEU A 175 18.84 3.17 -9.40
C LEU A 175 20.06 3.61 -10.20
N GLN A 176 20.99 4.35 -9.57
CA GLN A 176 22.26 4.73 -10.20
C GLN A 176 23.07 3.51 -10.63
N ARG A 177 23.11 2.46 -9.80
CA ARG A 177 23.78 1.19 -10.14
C ARG A 177 23.13 0.51 -11.35
N ASP A 178 21.80 0.47 -11.41
CA ASP A 178 21.06 -0.10 -12.54
C ASP A 178 21.32 0.66 -13.86
N MET A 179 21.36 1.99 -13.80
CA MET A 179 21.70 2.82 -14.96
C MET A 179 23.14 2.60 -15.43
N GLY A 180 24.10 2.48 -14.50
CA GLY A 180 25.51 2.22 -14.81
C GLY A 180 25.75 0.85 -15.49
N SER A 181 25.01 -0.18 -15.08
CA SER A 181 25.07 -1.50 -15.74
C SER A 181 24.50 -1.48 -17.16
N SER A 182 23.42 -0.71 -17.41
CA SER A 182 22.80 -0.60 -18.74
C SER A 182 23.68 0.19 -19.72
N ALA A 183 24.40 1.21 -19.24
CA ALA A 183 25.34 1.98 -20.06
C ALA A 183 26.57 1.15 -20.50
N GLY A 184 27.03 0.21 -19.68
CA GLY A 184 28.16 -0.68 -20.00
C GLY A 184 27.85 -1.72 -21.07
N SER A 185 26.59 -2.15 -21.21
CA SER A 185 26.16 -3.10 -22.25
C SER A 185 26.12 -2.51 -23.66
N HIS A 186 25.92 -1.19 -23.80
CA HIS A 186 25.86 -0.53 -25.11
C HIS A 186 27.24 -0.29 -25.76
N ILE A 187 28.33 -0.39 -25.01
CA ILE A 187 29.69 -0.12 -25.51
C ILE A 187 30.36 -1.39 -26.08
N ARG A 188 29.75 -2.58 -25.93
CA ARG A 188 30.35 -3.87 -26.29
C ARG A 188 29.66 -4.63 -27.43
N GLN A 189 28.82 -3.99 -28.24
CA GLN A 189 28.26 -4.58 -29.46
C GLN A 189 29.00 -4.10 -30.71
#